data_AF-A0A2H9Q9T7-F1
#
_entry.id   AF-A0A2H9Q9T7-F1
#
_cell.length_a   1.000
_cell.length_b   1.000
_cell.length_c   1.000
_cell.angle_alpha   90.00
_cell.angle_beta   90.00
_cell.angle_gamma   90.00
#
_symmetry.space_group_name_H-M   'P 1'
#
loop_
_entity.id
_entity.type
_entity.pdbx_description
1 polymer ?
#
loop_
_entity_poly.entity_id
_entity_poly.type
_entity_poly.pdbx_seq_one_letter_code
_entity_poly.pdbx_strand_id
1 'polypeptide(L)'
;TIFRIITAPHYRQGEKYKVWPNYDFEVAITDCLTGVTHALRSKEYELRDELYAFILDKLSLRKPFVYDFSRLNIKGTLLSKRFLRPLIDARKVSGWDDPRLPTLAGLQRRGMQPEAIKS
;
A
#
# COMPACT_ATOMS: atom_id res chain seq x y z
N THR A 1 -9.04 10.84 -13.57
CA THR A 1 -9.55 9.66 -14.30
C THR A 1 -9.83 8.55 -13.32
N ILE A 2 -11.01 7.93 -13.36
CA ILE A 2 -11.49 6.93 -12.37
C ILE A 2 -11.19 5.49 -12.81
N PHE A 3 -11.23 5.22 -14.11
CA PHE A 3 -10.90 3.90 -14.69
C PHE A 3 -9.85 4.04 -15.79
N ARG A 4 -9.10 2.95 -16.03
CA ARG A 4 -8.15 2.84 -17.15
C ARG A 4 -8.36 1.54 -17.91
N ILE A 5 -8.14 1.58 -19.22
CA ILE A 5 -8.10 0.39 -20.06
C ILE A 5 -6.72 -0.24 -19.94
N ILE A 6 -6.66 -1.50 -19.52
CA ILE A 6 -5.44 -2.31 -19.43
C ILE A 6 -5.79 -3.70 -19.97
N THR A 7 -5.14 -4.10 -21.06
CA THR A 7 -5.39 -5.38 -21.74
C THR A 7 -4.53 -6.53 -21.23
N ALA A 8 -3.61 -6.27 -20.29
CA ALA A 8 -2.80 -7.31 -19.67
C ALA A 8 -3.63 -8.21 -18.74
N PRO A 9 -3.33 -9.52 -18.67
CA PRO A 9 -4.04 -10.45 -17.78
C PRO A 9 -3.78 -10.12 -16.31
N HIS A 10 -4.81 -10.22 -15.48
CA HIS A 10 -4.73 -10.01 -14.04
C HIS A 10 -4.49 -11.34 -13.30
N TYR A 11 -3.54 -11.36 -12.36
CA TYR A 11 -3.11 -12.58 -11.67
C TYR A 11 -4.23 -13.40 -10.98
N ARG A 12 -5.34 -12.76 -10.56
CA ARG A 12 -6.53 -13.45 -9.99
C ARG A 12 -7.72 -13.57 -10.93
N GLN A 13 -7.86 -12.66 -11.90
CA GLN A 13 -9.08 -12.53 -12.70
C GLN A 13 -8.86 -12.95 -14.16
N GLY A 14 -7.63 -13.34 -14.51
CA GLY A 14 -7.23 -13.64 -15.88
C GLY A 14 -7.56 -12.49 -16.81
N GLU A 15 -8.22 -12.81 -17.91
CA GLU A 15 -8.63 -11.86 -18.96
C GLU A 15 -10.07 -11.35 -18.81
N LYS A 16 -10.73 -11.64 -17.68
CA LYS A 16 -12.15 -11.33 -17.45
C LYS A 16 -12.47 -9.84 -17.58
N TYR A 17 -11.56 -8.96 -17.17
CA TYR A 17 -11.74 -7.52 -17.19
C TYR A 17 -10.61 -6.81 -17.94
N LYS A 18 -10.98 -5.81 -18.75
CA LYS A 18 -10.04 -4.94 -19.49
C LYS A 18 -10.06 -3.50 -18.99
N VAL A 19 -10.92 -3.19 -18.03
CA VAL A 19 -11.12 -1.85 -17.47
C VAL A 19 -10.95 -1.96 -15.96
N TRP A 20 -10.03 -1.17 -15.41
CA TRP A 20 -9.60 -1.29 -14.02
C TRP A 20 -9.73 0.05 -13.29
N PRO A 21 -10.24 0.06 -12.05
CA PRO A 21 -10.36 1.28 -11.26
C PRO A 21 -8.98 1.78 -10.85
N ASN A 22 -8.86 3.09 -10.64
CA ASN A 22 -7.72 3.64 -9.93
C ASN A 22 -7.86 3.43 -8.42
N TYR A 23 -6.77 3.72 -7.70
CA TYR A 23 -6.73 3.63 -6.24
C TYR A 23 -7.84 4.47 -5.56
N ASP A 24 -8.02 5.72 -6.00
CA ASP A 24 -8.97 6.65 -5.35
C ASP A 24 -10.42 6.14 -5.39
N PHE A 25 -10.82 5.47 -6.48
CA PHE A 25 -12.16 4.93 -6.62
C PHE A 25 -12.36 3.60 -5.91
N GLU A 26 -11.39 2.69 -6.06
CA GLU A 26 -11.48 1.36 -5.46
C GLU A 26 -11.49 1.44 -3.93
N VAL A 27 -10.59 2.22 -3.34
CA VAL A 27 -10.47 2.33 -1.87
C VAL A 27 -11.72 2.94 -1.25
N ALA A 28 -12.32 3.97 -1.86
CA ALA A 28 -13.57 4.57 -1.39
C ALA A 28 -14.68 3.54 -1.24
N ILE A 29 -14.89 2.74 -2.29
CA ILE A 29 -15.96 1.75 -2.29
C ILE A 29 -15.62 0.60 -1.34
N THR A 30 -14.40 0.07 -1.40
CA THR A 30 -13.96 -1.08 -0.62
C THR A 30 -14.01 -0.79 0.88
N ASP A 31 -13.56 0.38 1.34
CA ASP A 31 -13.64 0.76 2.76
C ASP A 31 -15.09 0.74 3.27
N CYS A 32 -16.03 1.26 2.46
CA CYS A 32 -17.44 1.26 2.84
C CYS A 32 -18.00 -0.17 2.87
N LEU A 33 -17.80 -0.95 1.81
CA LEU A 33 -18.39 -2.28 1.65
C LEU A 33 -17.84 -3.31 2.64
N THR A 34 -16.58 -3.17 3.05
CA THR A 34 -15.95 -4.07 4.03
C THR A 34 -16.20 -3.65 5.49
N GLY A 35 -16.91 -2.54 5.71
CA GLY A 35 -17.29 -2.08 7.05
C GLY A 35 -16.21 -1.28 7.78
N VAL A 36 -15.21 -0.73 7.09
CA VAL A 36 -14.17 0.10 7.71
C VAL A 36 -14.81 1.31 8.38
N THR A 37 -14.55 1.49 9.67
CA THR A 37 -15.05 2.65 10.43
C THR A 37 -14.02 3.78 10.46
N HIS A 38 -12.73 3.44 10.56
CA HIS A 38 -11.60 4.36 10.65
C HIS A 38 -10.56 3.97 9.59
N ALA A 39 -10.46 4.76 8.53
CA ALA A 39 -9.47 4.60 7.48
C ALA A 39 -8.18 5.34 7.89
N LEU A 40 -7.17 4.58 8.31
CA LEU A 40 -5.85 5.11 8.70
C LEU A 40 -4.94 5.17 7.47
N ARG A 41 -4.42 6.35 7.13
CA ARG A 41 -3.56 6.55 5.94
C ARG A 41 -2.32 7.37 6.24
N SER A 42 -1.31 7.26 5.39
CA SER A 42 -0.18 8.18 5.49
C SER A 42 -0.60 9.57 4.98
N LYS A 43 -0.03 10.61 5.58
CA LYS A 43 -0.25 12.02 5.21
C LYS A 43 -0.02 12.35 3.72
N GLU A 44 0.67 11.49 2.99
CA GLU A 44 0.87 11.62 1.55
C GLU A 44 -0.43 11.55 0.74
N TYR A 45 -1.51 11.06 1.36
CA TYR A 45 -2.83 10.92 0.75
C TYR A 45 -3.81 12.03 1.18
N GLU A 46 -3.42 12.96 2.05
CA GLU A 46 -4.29 14.02 2.60
C GLU A 46 -5.05 14.80 1.49
N LEU A 47 -4.36 15.14 0.39
CA LEU A 47 -4.96 15.85 -0.74
C LEU A 47 -6.03 15.04 -1.51
N ARG A 48 -6.21 13.75 -1.20
CA ARG A 48 -7.18 12.86 -1.84
C ARG A 48 -8.46 12.70 -1.03
N ASP A 49 -8.51 13.22 0.19
CA ASP A 49 -9.65 13.03 1.08
C ASP A 49 -10.92 13.69 0.57
N GLU A 50 -10.80 14.84 -0.09
CA GLU A 50 -11.93 15.51 -0.75
C GLU A 50 -12.53 14.62 -1.85
N LEU A 51 -11.69 14.02 -2.68
CA LEU A 51 -12.12 13.10 -3.73
C LEU A 51 -12.75 11.83 -3.15
N TYR A 52 -12.16 11.28 -2.09
CA TYR A 52 -12.69 10.13 -1.37
C TYR A 52 -14.10 10.40 -0.83
N ALA A 53 -14.28 11.53 -0.14
CA ALA A 53 -15.58 11.95 0.39
C ALA A 53 -16.60 12.22 -0.73
N PHE A 54 -16.16 12.83 -1.84
CA PHE A 54 -17.00 13.08 -3.01
C PHE A 54 -17.51 11.79 -3.65
N ILE A 55 -16.65 10.78 -3.84
CA ILE A 55 -17.04 9.48 -4.42
C ILE A 55 -18.10 8.80 -3.54
N LEU A 56 -17.87 8.78 -2.23
CA LEU A 56 -18.81 8.19 -1.26
C LEU A 56 -20.17 8.91 -1.29
N ASP A 57 -20.16 10.23 -1.37
CA ASP A 57 -21.38 11.04 -1.45
C ASP A 57 -22.18 10.72 -2.72
N LYS A 58 -21.52 10.70 -3.87
CA LYS A 58 -22.17 10.40 -5.16
C LYS A 58 -22.74 8.99 -5.25
N LEU A 59 -22.15 8.05 -4.53
CA LEU A 59 -22.64 6.67 -4.47
C LEU A 59 -23.61 6.43 -3.31
N SER A 60 -23.95 7.46 -2.53
CA SER A 60 -24.79 7.35 -1.32
C SER A 60 -24.26 6.29 -0.35
N LEU A 61 -22.95 6.22 -0.22
CA LEU A 61 -22.23 5.28 0.65
C LEU A 61 -21.90 5.93 2.00
N ARG A 62 -21.81 5.09 3.04
CA ARG A 62 -21.35 5.53 4.37
C ARG A 62 -19.94 6.09 4.27
N LYS A 63 -19.68 7.18 4.99
CA LYS A 63 -18.36 7.83 5.08
C LYS A 63 -17.61 7.33 6.31
N PRO A 64 -16.53 6.55 6.17
CA PRO A 64 -15.62 6.24 7.27
C PRO A 64 -14.91 7.50 7.75
N PHE A 65 -14.45 7.52 9.00
CA PHE A 65 -13.54 8.55 9.47
C PHE A 65 -12.17 8.33 8.85
N VAL A 66 -11.58 9.36 8.26
CA VAL A 66 -10.23 9.31 7.71
C VAL A 66 -9.28 9.96 8.69
N TYR A 67 -8.18 9.29 9.01
CA TYR A 67 -7.12 9.83 9.85
C TYR A 67 -5.77 9.63 9.20
N ASP A 68 -5.00 10.71 9.14
CA ASP A 68 -3.65 10.68 8.62
C ASP A 68 -2.60 10.49 9.73
N PHE A 69 -1.57 9.73 9.41
CA PHE A 69 -0.38 9.56 10.23
C PHE A 69 0.90 9.78 9.43
N SER A 70 1.99 10.10 10.12
CA SER A 70 3.31 10.23 9.48
C SER A 70 3.91 8.85 9.23
N ARG A 71 4.49 8.64 8.05
CA ARG A 71 5.21 7.38 7.78
C ARG A 71 6.44 7.26 8.66
N LEU A 72 6.74 6.03 9.08
CA LEU A 72 8.01 5.69 9.70
C LEU A 72 9.16 5.91 8.70
N ASN A 73 10.13 6.73 9.10
CA ASN A 73 11.37 6.92 8.37
C ASN A 73 12.55 6.51 9.25
N ILE A 74 13.29 5.51 8.81
CA ILE A 74 14.42 4.93 9.56
C ILE A 74 15.71 5.53 9.01
N LYS A 75 16.46 6.23 9.86
CA LYS A 75 17.76 6.78 9.46
C LYS A 75 18.75 5.65 9.15
N GLY A 76 19.60 5.88 8.14
CA GLY A 76 20.65 4.93 7.77
C GLY A 76 20.18 3.71 6.98
N THR A 77 18.92 3.67 6.53
CA THR A 77 18.43 2.59 5.66
C THR A 77 17.60 3.11 4.49
N LEU A 78 17.56 2.34 3.41
CA LEU A 78 16.80 2.63 2.20
C LEU A 78 15.52 1.79 2.20
N LEU A 79 14.37 2.43 2.40
CA LEU A 79 13.07 1.73 2.45
C LEU A 79 12.42 1.55 1.07
N SER A 80 12.78 2.40 0.09
CA SER A 80 12.11 2.39 -1.20
C SER A 80 12.53 1.18 -2.05
N LYS A 81 11.52 0.48 -2.58
CA LYS A 81 11.69 -0.61 -3.55
C LYS A 81 12.59 -0.23 -4.73
N ARG A 82 12.56 1.04 -5.15
CA ARG A 82 13.40 1.56 -6.23
C ARG A 82 14.90 1.40 -5.94
N PHE A 83 15.31 1.51 -4.68
CA PHE A 83 16.72 1.35 -4.28
C PHE A 83 17.06 -0.08 -3.87
N LEU A 84 16.11 -0.80 -3.28
CA LEU A 84 16.35 -2.19 -2.85
C LEU A 84 16.44 -3.17 -4.01
N ARG A 85 15.61 -3.00 -5.04
CA ARG A 85 15.56 -3.95 -6.17
C ARG A 85 16.89 -4.04 -6.95
N PRO A 86 17.58 -2.93 -7.29
CA PRO A 86 18.91 -3.01 -7.89
C PRO A 86 19.94 -3.76 -7.05
N LEU A 87 19.86 -3.71 -5.72
CA LEU A 87 20.80 -4.47 -4.86
C LEU A 87 20.59 -5.97 -4.99
N ILE A 88 19.34 -6.41 -5.11
CA ILE A 88 18.96 -7.81 -5.30
C ILE A 88 19.33 -8.27 -6.70
N ASP A 89 18.97 -7.49 -7.72
CA ASP A 89 19.24 -7.81 -9.12
C ASP A 89 20.75 -7.90 -9.40
N ALA A 90 21.54 -7.02 -8.79
CA ALA A 90 23.00 -7.04 -8.84
C ALA A 90 23.65 -8.05 -7.88
N ARG A 91 22.86 -8.88 -7.18
CA ARG A 91 23.31 -9.90 -6.20
C ARG A 91 24.23 -9.35 -5.10
N LYS A 92 24.10 -8.07 -4.74
CA LYS A 92 24.81 -7.48 -3.59
C LYS A 92 24.22 -7.97 -2.25
N VAL A 93 22.98 -8.46 -2.31
CA VAL A 93 22.24 -9.11 -1.23
C VAL A 93 21.68 -10.46 -1.70
N SER A 94 21.43 -11.38 -0.77
CA SER A 94 20.97 -12.74 -1.07
C SER A 94 19.54 -12.80 -1.60
N GLY A 95 18.73 -11.78 -1.34
CA GLY A 95 17.31 -11.75 -1.69
C GLY A 95 16.53 -10.72 -0.87
N TRP A 96 15.19 -10.77 -0.96
CA TRP A 96 14.30 -9.91 -0.17
C TRP A 96 14.32 -10.21 1.33
N ASP A 97 14.83 -11.38 1.72
CA ASP A 97 14.98 -11.85 3.11
C ASP A 97 16.40 -11.66 3.65
N ASP A 98 17.31 -11.01 2.91
CA ASP A 98 18.68 -10.79 3.37
C ASP A 98 18.68 -9.99 4.70
N PRO A 99 19.42 -10.44 5.75
CA PRO A 99 19.44 -9.79 7.06
C PRO A 99 19.84 -8.32 7.08
N ARG A 100 20.47 -7.82 6.01
CA ARG A 100 20.88 -6.42 5.85
C ARG A 100 19.76 -5.53 5.33
N LEU A 101 18.69 -6.10 4.77
CA LEU A 101 17.56 -5.34 4.25
C LEU A 101 16.55 -4.98 5.34
N PRO A 102 15.90 -3.81 5.24
CA PRO A 102 14.87 -3.38 6.20
C PRO A 102 13.50 -4.01 5.95
N THR A 103 13.44 -5.18 5.31
CA THR A 103 12.19 -5.92 5.10
C THR A 103 11.84 -6.69 6.37
N LEU A 104 10.54 -6.96 6.60
CA LEU A 104 10.14 -7.79 7.74
C LEU A 104 10.81 -9.17 7.70
N ALA A 105 10.92 -9.78 6.51
CA ALA A 105 11.62 -11.05 6.33
C ALA A 105 13.13 -10.94 6.64
N GLY A 106 13.78 -9.86 6.21
CA GLY A 106 15.20 -9.61 6.52
C GLY A 106 15.44 -9.41 8.01
N LEU A 107 14.61 -8.61 8.67
CA LEU A 107 14.65 -8.39 10.12
C LEU A 107 14.42 -9.69 10.89
N GLN A 108 13.44 -10.49 10.48
CA GLN A 108 13.19 -11.80 11.07
C GLN A 108 14.40 -12.73 10.92
N ARG A 109 14.98 -12.84 9.71
CA ARG A 109 16.17 -13.66 9.46
C ARG A 109 17.41 -13.14 10.20
N ARG A 110 17.48 -11.84 10.47
CA ARG A 110 18.51 -11.22 11.32
C ARG A 110 18.38 -11.63 12.81
N GLY A 111 17.25 -12.19 13.21
CA GLY A 111 16.97 -12.59 14.60
C GLY A 111 16.20 -11.55 15.41
N MET A 112 15.60 -10.54 14.76
CA MET A 112 14.75 -9.56 15.44
C MET A 112 13.46 -10.22 15.90
N GLN A 113 13.17 -10.11 17.20
CA GLN A 113 11.94 -10.66 17.78
C GLN A 113 10.75 -9.75 17.46
N PRO A 114 9.55 -10.29 17.18
CA PRO A 114 8.34 -9.50 16.92
C PRO A 114 8.03 -8.48 18.03
N GLU A 115 8.34 -8.82 19.28
CA GLU A 115 8.15 -7.97 20.45
C GLU A 115 8.95 -6.67 20.34
N ALA A 116 10.20 -6.76 19.84
CA ALA A 116 11.07 -5.60 19.65
C ALA A 116 10.61 -4.67 18.51
N ILE A 117 9.75 -5.16 17.60
CA ILE A 117 9.16 -4.33 16.53
C ILE A 117 7.90 -3.61 17.03
N LYS A 118 7.17 -4.23 17.97
CA LYS A 118 5.92 -3.70 18.52
C LYS A 118 6.13 -2.70 19.65
N SER A 119 7.22 -2.85 20.42
CA SER A 119 7.63 -1.96 21.52
C SER A 119 8.06 -0.60 21.01
#